data_AF-S6F5Z8-F1
#
_entry.id   AF-S6F5Z8-F1
#
_cell.length_a   1.000
_cell.length_b   1.000
_cell.length_c   1.000
_cell.angle_alpha   90.00
_cell.angle_beta   90.00
_cell.angle_gamma   90.00
#
_symmetry.space_group_name_H-M   'P 1'
#
loop_
_entity.id
_entity.type
_entity.pdbx_description
1 polymer ?
#
loop_
_entity_poly.entity_id
_entity_poly.type
_entity_poly.pdbx_seq_one_letter_code
_entity_poly.pdbx_strand_id
1 'polypeptide(L)'
;MYPTHKQVEGMKKRYSKGSRVELIKMDDPYAPPKGTQGTVTGVDDMGSVLVHWDNGSTLNAVYGEDVVRIIKPDFELVFQNGKREGFESFDEAWQYVTDMVMNHDLVWVDLEAKNADTIHIRKGL
;
A
#
# COMPACT_ATOMS: atom_id res chain seq x y z
N MET A 1 11.61 8.75 -22.82
CA MET A 1 10.83 7.84 -23.72
C MET A 1 9.42 7.81 -23.17
N TYR A 2 8.39 8.10 -23.97
CA TYR A 2 7.01 8.07 -23.47
C TYR A 2 6.47 6.64 -23.44
N PRO A 3 5.80 6.21 -22.35
CA PRO A 3 5.18 4.89 -22.28
C PRO A 3 4.03 4.78 -23.28
N THR A 4 3.85 3.59 -23.83
CA THR A 4 2.66 3.25 -24.60
C THR A 4 1.43 3.19 -23.71
N HIS A 5 0.23 3.35 -24.29
CA HIS A 5 -1.02 3.21 -23.55
C HIS A 5 -1.12 1.88 -22.78
N LYS A 6 -0.67 0.77 -23.40
CA LYS A 6 -0.63 -0.55 -22.74
C LYS A 6 0.28 -0.57 -21.52
N GLN A 7 1.41 0.15 -21.55
CA GLN A 7 2.29 0.28 -20.39
C GLN A 7 1.62 1.09 -19.28
N VAL A 8 1.00 2.22 -19.60
CA VAL A 8 0.26 3.04 -18.63
C VAL A 8 -0.85 2.24 -17.96
N GLU A 9 -1.64 1.48 -18.72
CA GLU A 9 -2.69 0.61 -18.16
C GLU A 9 -2.12 -0.50 -17.27
N GLY A 10 -0.95 -1.05 -17.63
CA GLY A 10 -0.21 -1.97 -16.77
C GLY A 10 0.24 -1.32 -15.47
N MET A 11 0.68 -0.06 -15.53
CA MET A 11 1.07 0.72 -14.35
C MET A 11 -0.11 1.03 -13.45
N LYS A 12 -1.26 1.45 -13.98
CA LYS A 12 -2.50 1.70 -13.21
C LYS A 12 -2.94 0.46 -12.41
N LYS A 13 -2.76 -0.74 -13.00
CA LYS A 13 -3.04 -2.01 -12.31
C LYS A 13 -2.00 -2.34 -11.24
N ARG A 14 -0.72 -2.11 -11.53
CA ARG A 14 0.39 -2.42 -10.62
C ARG A 14 0.45 -1.46 -9.43
N TYR A 15 0.27 -0.17 -9.69
CA TYR A 15 0.31 0.92 -8.73
C TYR A 15 -1.12 1.46 -8.55
N SER A 16 -2.02 0.59 -8.07
CA SER A 16 -3.38 0.99 -7.77
C SER A 16 -3.40 2.00 -6.64
N LYS A 17 -4.39 2.89 -6.63
CA LYS A 17 -4.61 3.86 -5.55
C LYS A 17 -4.61 3.14 -4.18
N GLY A 18 -3.90 3.70 -3.21
CA GLY A 18 -3.71 3.13 -1.87
C GLY A 18 -2.48 2.21 -1.74
N SER A 19 -1.81 1.84 -2.84
CA SER A 19 -0.57 1.06 -2.77
C SER A 19 0.52 1.84 -2.03
N ARG A 20 1.26 1.16 -1.15
CA ARG A 20 2.44 1.73 -0.50
C ARG A 20 3.68 1.53 -1.35
N VAL A 21 4.49 2.57 -1.47
CA VAL A 21 5.72 2.56 -2.26
C VAL A 21 6.87 3.20 -1.50
N GLU A 22 8.08 2.74 -1.79
CA GLU A 22 9.34 3.28 -1.29
C GLU A 22 10.16 3.82 -2.45
N LEU A 23 10.75 5.00 -2.27
CA LEU A 23 11.65 5.59 -3.24
C LEU A 23 13.00 4.88 -3.24
N ILE A 24 13.39 4.32 -4.38
CA ILE A 24 14.69 3.65 -4.57
C ILE A 24 15.69 4.56 -5.27
N LYS A 25 15.23 5.34 -6.26
CA LYS A 25 16.04 6.28 -7.04
C LYS A 25 15.15 7.36 -7.65
N MET A 26 15.60 8.61 -7.55
CA MET A 26 15.13 9.77 -8.30
C MET A 26 16.32 10.73 -8.38
N ASP A 27 16.64 11.20 -9.59
CA ASP A 27 17.78 12.07 -9.84
C ASP A 27 17.32 13.52 -10.01
N ASP A 28 16.76 14.06 -8.93
CA ASP A 28 16.24 15.43 -8.84
C ASP A 28 16.76 16.10 -7.56
N PRO A 29 17.20 17.39 -7.60
CA PRO A 29 17.70 18.10 -6.42
C PRO A 29 16.69 18.21 -5.26
N TYR A 30 15.39 18.11 -5.56
CA TYR A 30 14.30 18.17 -4.60
C TYR A 30 13.67 16.80 -4.33
N ALA A 31 14.32 15.72 -4.80
CA ALA A 31 13.87 14.35 -4.56
C ALA A 31 13.68 14.09 -3.06
N PRO A 32 12.63 13.34 -2.66
CA PRO A 32 12.60 12.75 -1.33
C PRO A 32 13.89 11.95 -1.07
N PRO A 33 14.37 11.86 0.18
CA PRO A 33 15.47 10.96 0.50
C PRO A 33 15.16 9.53 0.06
N LYS A 34 16.17 8.80 -0.45
CA LYS A 34 16.04 7.36 -0.72
C LYS A 34 15.53 6.62 0.53
N GLY A 35 14.58 5.71 0.33
CA GLY A 35 13.89 4.99 1.40
C GLY A 35 12.65 5.70 1.94
N THR A 36 12.38 6.93 1.50
CA THR A 36 11.12 7.62 1.83
C THR A 36 9.95 6.82 1.28
N GLN A 37 8.93 6.62 2.13
CA GLN A 37 7.71 5.92 1.75
C GLN A 37 6.59 6.89 1.41
N GLY A 38 5.62 6.40 0.66
CA GLY A 38 4.46 7.17 0.25
C GLY A 38 3.32 6.30 -0.24
N THR A 39 2.14 6.91 -0.29
CA THR A 39 0.91 6.25 -0.76
C THR A 39 0.60 6.68 -2.17
N VAL A 40 0.43 5.72 -3.07
CA VAL A 40 0.03 5.99 -4.45
C VAL A 40 -1.39 6.55 -4.48
N THR A 41 -1.56 7.71 -5.09
CA THR A 41 -2.86 8.35 -5.29
C THR A 41 -3.44 8.09 -6.68
N GLY A 42 -2.58 7.70 -7.65
CA GLY A 42 -2.96 7.30 -9.00
C GLY A 42 -1.75 7.13 -9.93
N VAL A 43 -2.03 6.92 -11.21
CA VAL A 43 -1.04 6.97 -12.30
C VAL A 43 -1.64 7.84 -13.40
N ASP A 44 -0.90 8.86 -13.85
CA ASP A 44 -1.35 9.74 -14.92
C ASP A 44 -1.10 9.14 -16.32
N ASP A 45 -1.65 9.78 -17.35
CA ASP A 45 -1.52 9.30 -18.73
C ASP A 45 -0.15 9.57 -19.36
N MET A 46 0.72 10.34 -18.68
CA MET A 46 2.13 10.50 -19.05
C MET A 46 2.99 9.38 -18.47
N GLY A 47 2.44 8.55 -17.57
CA GLY A 47 3.12 7.45 -16.92
C GLY A 47 3.81 7.84 -15.61
N SER A 48 3.43 8.95 -14.98
CA SER A 48 3.90 9.27 -13.63
C SER A 48 3.06 8.52 -12.60
N VAL A 49 3.72 7.87 -11.64
CA VAL A 49 3.07 7.36 -10.44
C VAL A 49 2.90 8.54 -9.49
N LEU A 50 1.65 8.88 -9.20
CA LEU A 50 1.29 9.96 -8.31
C LEU A 50 1.41 9.47 -6.87
N VAL A 51 2.26 10.11 -6.07
CA VAL A 51 2.57 9.64 -4.71
C VAL A 51 2.38 10.77 -3.72
N HIS A 52 1.63 10.49 -2.66
CA HIS A 52 1.65 11.30 -1.45
C HIS A 52 2.75 10.75 -0.54
N TRP A 53 3.92 11.41 -0.55
CA TRP A 53 5.06 11.00 0.27
C TRP A 53 4.83 11.36 1.73
N ASP A 54 5.22 10.47 2.64
CA ASP A 54 5.00 10.65 4.08
C ASP A 54 5.79 11.84 4.65
N ASN A 55 6.89 12.21 3.98
CA ASN A 55 7.68 13.39 4.32
C ASN A 55 7.10 14.71 3.78
N GLY A 56 5.95 14.66 3.10
CA GLY A 56 5.27 15.82 2.53
C GLY A 56 5.79 16.29 1.17
N SER A 57 6.72 15.58 0.53
CA SER A 57 7.15 15.90 -0.84
C SER A 57 5.98 15.79 -1.83
N THR A 58 6.01 16.65 -2.84
CA THR A 58 4.97 16.75 -3.88
C THR A 58 5.42 16.21 -5.24
N LEU A 59 6.67 15.71 -5.35
CA LEU A 59 7.18 15.12 -6.59
C LEU A 59 6.52 13.77 -6.86
N ASN A 60 6.25 13.48 -8.13
CA ASN A 60 5.75 12.18 -8.58
C ASN A 60 6.90 11.36 -9.18
N ALA A 61 6.75 10.03 -9.23
CA ALA A 61 7.77 9.15 -9.80
C ALA A 61 7.51 8.89 -11.29
N VAL A 62 8.43 9.30 -12.15
CA VAL A 62 8.32 9.22 -13.62
C VAL A 62 8.74 7.84 -14.13
N TYR A 63 7.90 7.22 -14.96
CA TYR A 63 8.23 5.93 -15.58
C TYR A 63 9.50 6.00 -16.44
N GLY A 64 10.43 5.08 -16.17
CA GLY A 64 11.67 4.94 -16.93
C GLY A 64 12.80 5.87 -16.50
N GLU A 65 12.52 6.80 -15.59
CA GLU A 65 13.50 7.73 -15.01
C GLU A 65 13.70 7.43 -13.52
N ASP A 66 12.59 7.34 -12.79
CA ASP A 66 12.57 7.05 -11.36
C ASP A 66 12.33 5.57 -11.06
N VAL A 67 12.75 5.16 -9.87
CA VAL A 67 12.56 3.79 -9.38
C VAL A 67 11.86 3.82 -8.04
N VAL A 68 10.67 3.22 -8.00
CA VAL A 68 9.89 2.98 -6.78
C VAL A 68 9.59 1.50 -6.62
N ARG A 69 9.63 1.03 -5.37
CA ARG A 69 9.31 -0.35 -5.02
C ARG A 69 7.98 -0.40 -4.27
N ILE A 70 7.08 -1.30 -4.66
CA ILE A 70 5.85 -1.56 -3.88
C ILE A 70 6.23 -2.24 -2.57
N ILE A 71 5.73 -1.70 -1.48
CA ILE A 71 5.84 -2.27 -0.15
C ILE A 71 4.64 -3.19 0.06
N LYS A 72 4.92 -4.44 0.44
CA LYS A 72 3.87 -5.36 0.89
C LYS A 72 3.64 -5.14 2.37
N PRO A 73 2.39 -5.10 2.85
CA PRO A 73 2.10 -5.00 4.28
C PRO A 73 2.76 -6.16 5.03
N ASP A 74 3.16 -5.90 6.27
CA ASP A 74 3.68 -6.95 7.16
C ASP A 74 2.55 -7.73 7.85
N PHE A 75 1.39 -7.10 7.94
CA PHE A 75 0.17 -7.65 8.56
C PHE A 75 -0.99 -7.54 7.57
N GLU A 76 -1.75 -8.60 7.38
CA GLU A 76 -2.97 -8.60 6.57
C GLU A 76 -4.14 -9.16 7.36
N LEU A 77 -5.25 -8.45 7.38
CA LEU A 77 -6.54 -8.97 7.82
C LEU A 77 -7.24 -9.64 6.65
N VAL A 78 -7.60 -10.91 6.81
CA VAL A 78 -8.36 -11.70 5.85
C VAL A 78 -9.78 -11.88 6.39
N PHE A 79 -10.74 -11.27 5.68
CA PHE A 79 -12.13 -11.24 6.07
C PHE A 79 -12.87 -12.44 5.47
N GLN A 80 -14.05 -12.73 6.03
CA GLN A 80 -14.88 -13.87 5.63
C GLN A 80 -15.25 -13.91 4.15
N ASN A 81 -15.40 -12.74 3.54
CA ASN A 81 -15.71 -12.58 2.11
C ASN A 81 -14.47 -12.64 1.21
N GLY A 82 -13.30 -12.95 1.76
CA GLY A 82 -12.03 -12.97 1.05
C GLY A 82 -11.40 -11.59 0.82
N LYS A 83 -12.03 -10.50 1.30
CA LYS A 83 -11.37 -9.19 1.32
C LYS A 83 -10.09 -9.30 2.13
N ARG A 84 -9.04 -8.59 1.69
CA ARG A 84 -7.78 -8.43 2.41
C ARG A 84 -7.54 -6.96 2.68
N GLU A 85 -7.03 -6.65 3.86
CA GLU A 85 -6.66 -5.30 4.26
C GLU A 85 -5.29 -5.34 4.91
N GLY A 86 -4.34 -4.60 4.34
CA GLY A 86 -2.93 -4.62 4.76
C GLY A 86 -2.59 -3.48 5.70
N PHE A 87 -1.73 -3.76 6.66
CA PHE A 87 -1.26 -2.82 7.69
C PHE A 87 0.27 -2.87 7.80
N GLU A 88 0.86 -1.74 8.18
CA GLU A 88 2.31 -1.62 8.35
C GLU A 88 2.77 -2.13 9.72
N SER A 89 1.90 -2.06 10.73
CA SER A 89 2.20 -2.52 12.09
C SER A 89 1.10 -3.42 12.68
N PHE A 90 1.50 -4.24 13.66
CA PHE A 90 0.59 -5.06 14.43
C PHE A 90 -0.45 -4.21 15.16
N ASP A 91 -0.03 -3.10 15.78
CA ASP A 91 -0.89 -2.24 16.59
C ASP A 91 -2.01 -1.61 15.75
N GLU A 92 -1.71 -1.17 14.52
CA GLU A 92 -2.72 -0.67 13.59
C GLU A 92 -3.73 -1.75 13.20
N ALA A 93 -3.24 -2.94 12.83
CA ALA A 93 -4.12 -4.07 12.49
C ALA A 93 -4.99 -4.46 13.69
N TRP A 94 -4.41 -4.49 14.89
CA TRP A 94 -5.10 -4.87 16.11
C TRP A 94 -6.15 -3.83 16.54
N GLN A 95 -5.84 -2.55 16.42
CA GLN A 95 -6.78 -1.47 16.69
C GLN A 95 -7.98 -1.54 15.75
N TYR A 96 -7.73 -1.83 14.46
CA TYR A 96 -8.79 -2.03 13.47
C TYR A 96 -9.68 -3.21 13.85
N VAL A 97 -9.11 -4.37 14.19
CA VAL A 97 -9.87 -5.53 14.67
C VAL A 97 -10.69 -5.18 15.91
N THR A 98 -10.10 -4.45 16.87
CA THR A 98 -10.77 -4.04 18.11
C THR A 98 -11.99 -3.18 17.80
N ASP A 99 -11.84 -2.17 16.94
CA ASP A 99 -12.96 -1.33 16.48
C ASP A 99 -14.07 -2.17 15.84
N MET A 100 -13.71 -3.12 14.95
CA MET A 100 -14.68 -4.02 14.34
C MET A 100 -15.42 -4.89 15.35
N VAL A 101 -14.73 -5.46 16.35
CA VAL A 101 -15.36 -6.30 17.37
C VAL A 101 -16.39 -5.50 18.17
N MET A 102 -16.06 -4.24 18.48
CA MET A 102 -16.88 -3.36 19.32
C MET A 102 -18.06 -2.75 18.55
N ASN A 103 -17.87 -2.41 17.28
CA ASN A 103 -18.80 -1.55 16.52
C ASN A 103 -19.47 -2.23 15.32
N HIS A 104 -19.07 -3.46 14.95
CA HIS A 104 -19.60 -4.19 13.80
C HIS A 104 -20.07 -5.62 14.13
N ASP A 105 -20.86 -6.18 13.20
CA ASP A 105 -21.26 -7.59 13.16
C ASP A 105 -20.11 -8.49 12.65
N LEU A 106 -18.91 -8.30 13.21
CA LEU A 106 -17.79 -9.18 12.90
C LEU A 106 -18.10 -10.59 13.42
N VAL A 107 -18.14 -11.58 12.53
CA VAL A 107 -18.25 -13.00 12.92
C VAL A 107 -16.86 -13.62 13.06
N TRP A 108 -15.97 -13.42 12.08
CA TRP A 108 -14.54 -13.79 12.17
C TRP A 108 -13.63 -13.01 11.22
N VAL A 109 -12.35 -12.90 11.60
CA VAL A 109 -11.24 -12.37 10.77
C VAL A 109 -9.97 -13.15 11.11
N ASP A 110 -9.10 -13.35 10.12
CA ASP A 110 -7.76 -13.91 10.33
C ASP A 110 -6.73 -12.79 10.19
N LEU A 111 -5.80 -12.70 11.14
CA LEU A 111 -4.64 -11.80 11.07
C LEU A 111 -3.42 -12.64 10.63
N GLU A 112 -3.03 -12.46 9.37
CA GLU A 112 -1.81 -13.01 8.80
C GLU A 112 -0.66 -12.03 9.02
N ALA A 113 0.52 -12.53 9.39
CA ALA A 113 1.73 -11.72 9.50
C ALA A 113 2.89 -12.40 8.77
N LYS A 114 3.81 -11.59 8.21
CA LYS A 114 5.00 -12.15 7.56
C LYS A 114 5.82 -12.96 8.55
N ASN A 115 6.07 -14.23 8.21
CA ASN A 115 6.91 -15.15 8.97
C ASN A 115 6.38 -15.48 10.38
N ALA A 116 5.07 -15.38 10.61
CA ALA A 116 4.43 -15.79 11.86
C ALA A 116 3.18 -16.63 11.59
N ASP A 117 2.73 -17.35 12.61
CA ASP A 117 1.49 -18.12 12.55
C ASP A 117 0.28 -17.18 12.48
N THR A 118 -0.75 -17.59 11.74
CA THR A 118 -2.00 -16.85 11.60
C THR A 118 -2.76 -16.81 12.93
N ILE A 119 -3.23 -15.62 13.33
CA ILE A 119 -4.09 -15.45 14.49
C ILE A 119 -5.55 -15.49 14.01
N HIS A 120 -6.30 -16.48 14.49
CA HIS A 120 -7.72 -16.65 14.16
C HIS A 120 -8.59 -15.94 15.19
N ILE A 121 -9.31 -14.91 14.77
CA ILE A 121 -10.16 -14.09 15.64
C ILE A 121 -11.62 -14.41 15.34
N ARG A 122 -12.36 -14.86 16.36
CA ARG A 122 -13.76 -15.29 16.27
C ARG A 122 -14.54 -14.53 17.34
N LYS A 123 -15.68 -13.93 16.98
CA LYS A 123 -16.58 -13.33 17.98
C LYS A 123 -17.29 -14.47 18.70
N GLY A 124 -17.06 -14.58 20.01
CA GLY A 124 -17.75 -15.56 20.85
C GLY A 124 -19.24 -15.25 20.88
N LEU A 125 -20.07 -16.30 20.75
CA LEU A 125 -21.51 -16.24 21.02
C LEU A 125 -21.77 -16.10 22.52
#